data_AF-A0A391NLG5-F1
#
_entry.id   AF-A0A391NLG5-F1
#
_cell.length_a   1.000
_cell.length_b   1.000
_cell.length_c   1.000
_cell.angle_alpha   90.00
_cell.angle_beta   90.00
_cell.angle_gamma   90.00
#
_symmetry.space_group_name_H-M   'P 1'
#
loop_
_entity.id
_entity.type
_entity.pdbx_description
1 polymer ?
#
loop_
_entity_poly.entity_id
_entity_poly.type
_entity_poly.pdbx_seq_one_letter_code
_entity_poly.pdbx_strand_id
1 'polypeptide(L)'
;MEPVPGEDKLNELMARVNKAQEAYKGLNQATIDSIFKAVSIAAGNERIKLAEMAVAETGIGIVEDKVIKNHYASEIIYNKVGAVS
;
A
#
# COMPACT_ATOMS: atom_id res chain seq x y z
N MET A 1 0.41 36.52 -1.61
CA MET A 1 0.39 35.36 -0.68
C MET A 1 1.57 34.51 -1.09
N GLU A 2 2.51 34.23 -0.19
CA GLU A 2 3.62 33.34 -0.53
C GLU A 2 3.09 31.92 -0.75
N PRO A 3 3.62 31.16 -1.72
CA PRO A 3 3.21 29.79 -1.96
C PRO A 3 3.48 28.92 -0.73
N VAL A 4 2.52 28.07 -0.37
CA VAL A 4 2.67 27.19 0.80
C VAL A 4 3.75 26.15 0.48
N PRO A 5 4.79 25.98 1.31
CA PRO A 5 5.83 24.99 1.07
C PRO A 5 5.22 23.59 0.87
N GLY A 6 5.41 23.01 -0.32
CA GLY A 6 4.91 21.68 -0.68
C GLY A 6 3.61 21.66 -1.49
N GLU A 7 2.98 22.80 -1.74
CA GLU A 7 1.77 22.90 -2.57
C GLU A 7 2.01 22.40 -4.01
N ASP A 8 3.12 22.80 -4.63
CA ASP A 8 3.49 22.33 -5.97
C ASP A 8 3.72 20.81 -6.01
N LYS A 9 4.45 20.27 -5.01
CA LYS A 9 4.70 18.82 -4.90
C LYS A 9 3.41 18.03 -4.69
N LEU A 10 2.48 18.58 -3.91
CA LEU A 10 1.17 17.99 -3.68
C LEU A 10 0.35 17.98 -4.98
N ASN A 11 0.32 19.09 -5.70
CA ASN A 11 -0.39 19.22 -6.98
C ASN A 11 0.18 18.24 -8.04
N GLU A 12 1.50 18.12 -8.12
CA GLU A 12 2.16 17.13 -8.98
C GLU A 12 1.81 15.69 -8.60
N LEU A 13 1.81 15.36 -7.30
CA LEU A 13 1.43 14.05 -6.81
C LEU A 13 -0.03 13.74 -7.17
N MET A 14 -0.95 14.68 -6.93
CA MET A 14 -2.37 14.53 -7.24
C MET A 14 -2.59 14.33 -8.75
N ALA A 15 -1.90 15.07 -9.60
CA ALA A 15 -1.98 14.90 -11.05
C ALA A 15 -1.52 13.50 -11.48
N ARG A 16 -0.44 12.98 -10.89
CA ARG A 16 0.05 11.61 -11.16
C ARG A 16 -0.93 10.54 -10.68
N VAL A 17 -1.50 10.70 -9.49
CA VAL A 17 -2.48 9.76 -8.93
C VAL A 17 -3.73 9.72 -9.80
N ASN A 18 -4.26 10.87 -10.23
CA ASN A 18 -5.43 10.93 -11.12
C ASN A 18 -5.16 10.22 -12.45
N LYS A 19 -4.00 10.46 -13.07
CA LYS A 19 -3.62 9.77 -14.31
C LYS A 19 -3.51 8.25 -14.12
N ALA A 20 -2.94 7.81 -13.00
CA ALA A 20 -2.85 6.39 -12.69
C ALA A 20 -4.23 5.76 -12.44
N GLN A 21 -5.13 6.48 -11.76
CA GLN A 21 -6.50 6.01 -11.52
C GLN A 21 -7.30 5.87 -12.82
N GLU A 22 -7.19 6.82 -13.74
CA GLU A 22 -7.84 6.73 -15.07
C GLU A 22 -7.33 5.51 -15.87
N ALA A 23 -6.02 5.26 -15.85
CA ALA A 23 -5.46 4.06 -16.47
C ALA A 23 -5.95 2.77 -15.79
N TYR A 24 -6.07 2.78 -14.47
CA TYR A 24 -6.54 1.64 -13.68
C TYR A 24 -8.01 1.28 -13.97
N LYS A 25 -8.88 2.27 -14.21
CA LYS A 25 -10.29 2.06 -14.57
C LYS A 25 -10.49 1.22 -15.84
N GLY A 26 -9.51 1.25 -16.76
CA GLY A 26 -9.56 0.48 -18.01
C GLY A 26 -9.05 -0.95 -17.89
N LEU A 27 -8.56 -1.38 -16.71
CA LEU A 27 -8.01 -2.72 -16.52
C LEU A 27 -9.13 -3.75 -16.37
N ASN A 28 -8.89 -4.96 -16.86
CA ASN A 28 -9.77 -6.08 -16.64
C ASN A 28 -9.52 -6.73 -15.27
N GLN A 29 -10.51 -7.50 -14.80
CA GLN A 29 -10.46 -8.15 -13.48
C GLN A 29 -9.23 -9.06 -13.32
N ALA A 30 -8.87 -9.84 -14.35
CA ALA A 30 -7.70 -10.71 -14.29
C ALA A 30 -6.37 -9.96 -14.08
N THR A 31 -6.24 -8.76 -14.67
CA THR A 31 -5.07 -7.90 -14.46
C THR A 31 -5.07 -7.31 -13.06
N ILE A 32 -6.25 -6.87 -12.59
CA ILE A 32 -6.44 -6.36 -11.23
C ILE A 32 -6.07 -7.44 -10.20
N ASP A 33 -6.56 -8.67 -10.37
CA ASP A 33 -6.28 -9.80 -9.47
C ASP A 33 -4.79 -10.13 -9.45
N SER A 34 -4.12 -10.08 -10.61
CA SER A 34 -2.67 -10.29 -10.73
C SER A 34 -1.89 -9.23 -9.95
N ILE A 35 -2.28 -7.96 -10.06
CA ILE A 35 -1.68 -6.86 -9.29
C ILE A 35 -1.90 -7.07 -7.79
N PHE A 36 -3.13 -7.39 -7.37
CA PHE A 36 -3.45 -7.66 -5.96
C PHE A 36 -2.64 -8.83 -5.39
N LYS A 37 -2.47 -9.90 -6.16
CA LYS A 37 -1.64 -11.05 -5.77
C LYS A 37 -0.18 -10.65 -5.58
N ALA A 38 0.39 -9.93 -6.54
CA ALA A 38 1.79 -9.50 -6.48
C ALA A 38 2.04 -8.58 -5.28
N VAL A 39 1.15 -7.61 -5.02
CA VAL A 39 1.25 -6.69 -3.89
C VAL A 39 1.14 -7.43 -2.56
N SER A 40 0.22 -8.38 -2.44
CA SER A 40 0.03 -9.15 -1.21
C SER A 40 1.26 -10.00 -0.87
N ILE A 41 1.88 -10.64 -1.87
CA ILE A 41 3.12 -11.40 -1.69
C ILE A 41 4.27 -10.48 -1.28
N ALA A 42 4.43 -9.33 -1.95
CA ALA A 42 5.49 -8.38 -1.63
C ALA A 42 5.35 -7.81 -0.22
N ALA A 43 4.14 -7.41 0.19
CA ALA A 43 3.85 -6.93 1.54
C ALA A 43 4.13 -8.01 2.60
N GLY A 44 3.75 -9.26 2.31
CA GLY A 44 4.07 -10.40 3.17
C GLY A 44 5.57 -10.63 3.33
N ASN A 45 6.36 -10.48 2.26
CA ASN A 45 7.82 -10.65 2.30
C ASN A 45 8.53 -9.52 3.06
N GLU A 46 8.09 -8.27 2.90
CA GLU A 46 8.70 -7.10 3.57
C GLU A 46 8.18 -6.88 5.01
N ARG A 47 7.29 -7.75 5.52
CA ARG A 47 6.58 -7.57 6.80
C ARG A 47 7.47 -7.28 8.01
N ILE A 48 8.65 -7.90 8.08
CA ILE A 48 9.62 -7.75 9.19
C ILE A 48 10.26 -6.38 9.11
N LYS A 49 10.82 -6.04 7.94
CA LYS A 49 11.45 -4.74 7.70
C LYS A 49 10.48 -3.57 7.90
N LEU A 50 9.24 -3.70 7.43
CA LEU A 50 8.21 -2.66 7.64
C LEU A 50 7.84 -2.51 9.12
N ALA A 51 7.80 -3.60 9.87
CA ALA A 51 7.55 -3.57 11.31
C ALA A 51 8.71 -2.89 12.08
N GLU A 52 9.96 -3.21 11.72
CA GLU A 52 11.17 -2.60 12.29
C GLU A 52 11.23 -1.10 11.98
N MET A 53 11.00 -0.69 10.73
CA MET A 53 10.95 0.73 10.33
C MET A 53 9.88 1.49 11.12
N ALA A 54 8.69 0.92 11.28
CA ALA A 54 7.61 1.57 12.01
C ALA A 54 7.91 1.75 13.50
N VAL A 55 8.59 0.78 14.15
CA VAL A 55 9.04 0.95 15.54
C VAL A 55 10.18 1.96 15.62
N ALA A 56 11.14 1.92 14.70
CA ALA A 56 12.28 2.83 14.69
C ALA A 56 11.86 4.30 14.48
N GLU A 57 10.87 4.55 13.63
CA GLU A 57 10.36 5.90 13.35
C GLU A 57 9.49 6.46 14.47
N THR A 58 8.63 5.62 15.07
CA THR A 58 7.61 6.10 16.03
C THR A 58 7.99 5.89 17.49
N GLY A 59 8.91 4.96 17.79
CA GLY A 59 9.20 4.49 19.14
C GLY A 59 8.05 3.71 19.80
N ILE A 60 6.98 3.38 19.06
CA ILE A 60 5.73 2.83 19.61
C ILE A 60 5.48 1.39 19.15
N GLY A 61 5.24 0.51 20.14
CA GLY A 61 4.82 -0.88 19.95
C GLY A 61 5.98 -1.88 19.91
N ILE A 62 5.63 -3.16 19.69
CA ILE A 62 6.58 -4.29 19.63
C ILE A 62 6.66 -4.78 18.18
N VAL A 63 7.86 -5.11 17.70
CA VAL A 63 8.12 -5.51 16.30
C VAL A 63 7.31 -6.75 15.96
N GLU A 64 7.29 -7.76 16.82
CA GLU A 64 6.60 -9.03 16.64
C GLU A 64 5.09 -8.83 16.41
N ASP A 65 4.44 -7.96 17.19
CA ASP A 65 3.02 -7.64 17.02
C ASP A 65 2.74 -6.96 15.68
N LYS A 66 3.66 -6.09 15.23
CA LYS A 66 3.56 -5.44 13.92
C LYS A 66 3.82 -6.42 12.77
N VAL A 67 4.70 -7.40 12.94
CA VAL A 67 4.92 -8.48 11.98
C VAL A 67 3.66 -9.33 11.82
N ILE A 68 3.01 -9.71 12.92
CA ILE A 68 1.75 -10.47 12.90
C ILE A 68 0.65 -9.67 12.20
N LYS A 69 0.52 -8.38 12.51
CA LYS A 69 -0.45 -7.49 11.84
C LYS A 69 -0.16 -7.33 10.35
N ASN A 70 1.10 -7.15 9.96
CA ASN A 70 1.49 -7.02 8.55
C ASN A 70 1.20 -8.33 7.79
N HIS A 71 1.55 -9.47 8.37
CA HIS A 71 1.26 -10.79 7.79
C HIS A 71 -0.24 -11.00 7.60
N TYR A 72 -1.03 -10.72 8.63
CA TYR A 72 -2.49 -10.84 8.57
C TYR A 72 -3.10 -9.91 7.51
N ALA A 73 -2.65 -8.66 7.40
CA ALA A 73 -3.13 -7.73 6.38
C ALA A 73 -2.81 -8.22 4.96
N SER A 74 -1.61 -8.74 4.71
CA SER A 74 -1.23 -9.29 3.40
C SER A 74 -2.05 -10.52 3.00
N GLU A 75 -2.40 -11.41 3.93
CA GLU A 75 -3.17 -12.63 3.62
C GLU A 75 -4.69 -12.36 3.56
N ILE A 76 -5.22 -11.56 4.47
CA ILE A 76 -6.66 -11.29 4.57
C ILE A 76 -7.12 -10.40 3.43
N ILE A 77 -6.37 -9.36 3.05
CA ILE A 77 -6.78 -8.48 1.95
C ILE A 77 -6.82 -9.27 0.64
N TYR A 78 -5.84 -10.15 0.39
CA TYR A 78 -5.87 -11.06 -0.75
C TYR A 78 -7.11 -11.97 -0.74
N ASN A 79 -7.38 -12.63 0.39
CA ASN A 79 -8.47 -13.60 0.50
C ASN A 79 -9.87 -12.96 0.57
N LYS A 80 -9.98 -11.71 1.03
CA LYS A 80 -11.28 -11.05 1.28
C LYS A 80 -11.68 -10.09 0.16
N VAL A 81 -10.72 -9.60 -0.64
CA VAL A 81 -10.96 -8.66 -1.74
C VAL A 81 -10.71 -9.29 -3.10
N GLY A 82 -9.83 -10.30 -3.20
CA GLY A 82 -9.47 -10.95 -4.48
C GLY A 82 -10.04 -12.36 -4.73
N ALA A 83 -10.68 -13.00 -3.74
CA ALA A 83 -11.08 -14.42 -3.89
C ALA A 83 -12.56 -14.66 -4.24
N VAL A 84 -13.45 -13.67 -4.18
CA VAL A 84 -14.85 -13.84 -4.61
C VAL A 84 -15.42 -12.50 -5.08
N SER A 85 -15.57 -12.34 -6.39
CA SER A 85 -16.62 -11.56 -7.09
C SER A 85 -16.70 -12.05 -8.52
#